data_AF-B6WSI5-F1
#
_entry.id   AF-B6WSI5-F1
#
_cell.length_a   1.000
_cell.length_b   1.000
_cell.length_c   1.000
_cell.angle_alpha   90.00
_cell.angle_beta   90.00
_cell.angle_gamma   90.00
#
_symmetry.space_group_name_H-M   'P 1'
#
loop_
_entity.id
_entity.type
_entity.pdbx_description
1 polymer ?
#
loop_
_entity_poly.entity_id
_entity_poly.type
_entity_poly.pdbx_seq_one_letter_code
_entity_poly.pdbx_strand_id
1 'polypeptide(L)'
;MNNIVYLSYPLANFLFRCYGFIKYFLWGTLFQERFTEKTCRSSQPPGKHSLRHVPCFILTQERKPMSYTRRGFLKLAGVSALCLSLSQFGFNLGEAQAYAGSLKIEGAKEVITICPFCAVCCQVIAYVRDGKLVSTEGDPDFPVNEGALCAKGAALFSMYTNPHRLTKPLYRAPYSEKWEEKDWGWMLEKIARRVKDTRDKDLILKNSKGQTVNRLESIFMMGTSHASNEECAVIHQAMRGLGVVQMDHQARV
;
A
#
# COMPACT_ATOMS: atom_id res chain seq x y z
N MET A 1 -24.45 -27.64 5.91
CA MET A 1 -23.00 -27.87 6.12
C MET A 1 -22.27 -26.69 5.51
N ASN A 2 -22.19 -25.55 6.22
CA ASN A 2 -21.70 -24.31 5.63
C ASN A 2 -20.47 -23.85 6.42
N ASN A 3 -19.28 -24.09 5.85
CA ASN A 3 -18.02 -23.56 6.38
C ASN A 3 -17.71 -22.27 5.62
N ILE A 4 -17.83 -21.13 6.29
CA ILE A 4 -17.42 -19.83 5.77
C ILE A 4 -15.94 -19.63 6.16
N VAL A 5 -15.07 -19.52 5.17
CA VAL A 5 -13.65 -19.18 5.36
C VAL A 5 -13.46 -17.75 4.88
N TYR A 6 -13.17 -16.83 5.81
CA TYR A 6 -12.77 -15.46 5.49
C TYR A 6 -11.26 -15.43 5.20
N LEU A 7 -10.89 -14.94 4.02
CA LEU A 7 -9.49 -14.69 3.65
C LEU A 7 -9.28 -13.19 3.51
N SER A 8 -8.34 -12.64 4.27
CA SER A 8 -7.69 -11.36 3.97
C SER A 8 -6.24 -11.63 3.55
N TYR A 9 -5.79 -10.87 2.54
CA TYR A 9 -4.54 -10.99 1.79
C TYR A 9 -3.26 -11.07 2.68
N PRO A 10 -2.23 -11.84 2.24
CA PRO A 10 -1.41 -11.46 1.09
C PRO A 10 -1.13 -12.63 0.12
N LEU A 11 -1.84 -12.66 -1.01
CA LEU A 11 -1.61 -13.59 -2.13
C LEU A 11 -0.43 -13.21 -3.05
N ALA A 12 0.16 -12.02 -2.86
CA ALA A 12 1.19 -11.49 -3.74
C ALA A 12 2.52 -12.29 -3.72
N ASN A 13 2.88 -12.91 -2.59
CA ASN A 13 4.13 -13.68 -2.49
C ASN A 13 4.02 -15.12 -3.00
N PHE A 14 2.81 -15.68 -3.09
CA PHE A 14 2.63 -17.07 -3.52
C PHE A 14 2.62 -17.19 -5.05
N LEU A 15 2.04 -16.22 -5.76
CA LEU A 15 2.02 -16.21 -7.23
C LEU A 15 3.42 -16.06 -7.83
N PHE A 16 4.36 -15.39 -7.15
CA PHE A 16 5.75 -15.29 -7.62
C PHE A 16 6.48 -16.65 -7.64
N ARG A 17 6.11 -17.59 -6.77
CA ARG A 17 6.77 -18.91 -6.68
C ARG A 17 6.28 -19.90 -7.75
N CYS A 18 5.05 -19.73 -8.24
CA CYS A 18 4.49 -20.57 -9.31
C CYS A 18 4.88 -20.11 -10.73
N TYR A 19 5.19 -18.82 -10.93
CA TYR A 19 5.57 -18.27 -12.24
C TYR A 19 7.06 -18.47 -12.62
N GLY A 20 7.88 -19.07 -11.75
CA GLY A 20 9.31 -19.29 -11.98
C GLY A 20 9.66 -20.29 -13.09
N PHE A 21 8.71 -21.11 -13.54
CA PHE A 21 8.99 -22.20 -14.48
C PHE A 21 8.83 -21.82 -15.96
N ILE A 22 8.15 -20.72 -16.28
CA ILE A 22 7.87 -20.29 -17.67
C ILE A 22 8.91 -19.28 -18.18
N LYS A 23 9.66 -18.63 -17.30
CA LYS A 23 10.67 -17.60 -17.69
C LYS A 23 11.98 -18.15 -18.24
N TYR A 24 12.28 -19.45 -18.06
CA TYR A 24 13.62 -19.97 -18.36
C TYR A 24 13.86 -20.43 -19.81
N PHE A 25 12.85 -20.45 -20.69
CA PHE A 25 13.02 -21.06 -22.02
C PHE A 25 12.85 -20.12 -23.23
N LEU A 26 12.44 -18.86 -23.04
CA LEU A 26 12.08 -17.99 -24.19
C LEU A 26 12.59 -16.54 -24.11
N TRP A 27 13.41 -16.18 -23.13
CA TRP A 27 13.86 -14.79 -22.96
C TRP A 27 15.36 -14.67 -22.65
N GLY A 28 16.17 -15.51 -23.30
CA GLY A 28 17.60 -15.69 -22.99
C GLY A 28 18.61 -14.90 -23.82
N THR A 29 18.24 -14.09 -24.83
CA THR A 29 19.25 -13.58 -25.78
C THR A 29 19.07 -12.17 -26.34
N LEU A 30 18.13 -11.32 -25.87
CA LEU A 30 17.88 -10.04 -26.59
C LEU A 30 17.62 -8.78 -25.77
N PHE A 31 17.89 -8.72 -24.47
CA PHE A 31 17.70 -7.46 -23.74
C PHE A 31 18.60 -7.34 -22.51
N GLN A 32 19.91 -7.21 -22.76
CA GLN A 32 20.89 -6.94 -21.73
C GLN A 32 21.85 -5.86 -22.19
N GLU A 33 21.33 -4.64 -22.34
CA GLU A 33 22.08 -3.39 -22.32
C GLU A 33 21.10 -2.21 -22.34
N ARG A 34 21.34 -1.19 -21.49
CA ARG A 34 20.57 0.06 -21.28
C ARG A 34 19.34 -0.01 -20.39
N PHE A 35 19.54 -0.13 -19.09
CA PHE A 35 18.65 0.54 -18.11
C PHE A 35 19.44 0.90 -16.84
N THR A 36 20.39 1.80 -17.01
CA THR A 36 20.82 2.72 -15.96
C THR A 36 20.79 4.13 -16.58
N GLU A 37 20.23 5.09 -15.84
CA GLU A 37 20.46 6.54 -16.03
C GLU A 37 19.49 7.41 -16.87
N LYS A 38 18.29 6.96 -17.29
CA LYS A 38 17.34 7.86 -18.00
C LYS A 38 15.86 7.74 -17.63
N THR A 39 15.52 7.98 -16.37
CA THR A 39 14.14 8.35 -15.97
C THR A 39 14.17 9.38 -14.85
N CYS A 40 14.62 10.59 -15.18
CA CYS A 40 14.36 11.80 -14.37
C CYS A 40 14.28 13.08 -15.25
N ARG A 41 13.89 12.94 -16.53
CA ARG A 41 13.65 14.05 -17.45
C ARG A 41 12.49 13.72 -18.39
N SER A 42 11.25 13.96 -17.96
CA SER A 42 10.14 14.19 -18.88
C SER A 42 8.86 14.60 -18.14
N SER A 43 8.73 15.88 -17.82
CA SER A 43 7.43 16.56 -17.66
C SER A 43 7.61 18.07 -17.81
N GLN A 44 7.72 18.54 -19.06
CA GLN A 44 7.45 19.94 -19.40
C GLN A 44 6.44 19.96 -20.56
N PRO A 45 5.26 20.58 -20.40
CA PRO A 45 4.42 20.92 -21.54
C PRO A 45 4.91 22.22 -22.21
N PRO A 46 4.75 22.37 -23.54
CA PRO A 46 5.16 23.58 -24.25
C PRO A 46 4.01 24.60 -24.23
N GLY A 47 4.26 25.81 -23.71
CA GLY A 47 3.25 26.87 -23.76
C GLY A 47 3.65 28.10 -22.98
N LYS A 48 4.02 29.15 -23.71
CA LYS A 48 4.40 30.50 -23.27
C LYS A 48 3.42 31.04 -22.22
N HIS A 49 3.89 31.49 -21.05
CA HIS A 49 3.52 32.76 -20.37
C HIS A 49 4.36 32.95 -19.08
N SER A 50 4.96 34.14 -18.97
CA SER A 50 5.68 34.78 -17.84
C SER A 50 6.43 33.90 -16.82
N LEU A 51 7.76 33.94 -16.90
CA LEU A 51 8.71 33.47 -15.89
C LEU A 51 8.50 34.17 -14.54
N ARG A 52 7.99 33.44 -13.54
CA ARG A 52 8.43 33.58 -12.15
C ARG A 52 9.15 32.29 -11.79
N HIS A 53 10.48 32.36 -11.76
CA HIS A 53 11.34 31.30 -11.24
C HIS A 53 10.98 31.03 -9.77
N VAL A 54 10.40 29.86 -9.49
CA VAL A 54 10.43 29.30 -8.13
C VAL A 54 11.64 28.36 -8.09
N PRO A 55 12.71 28.70 -7.35
CA PRO A 55 13.87 27.83 -7.30
C PRO A 55 13.52 26.57 -6.51
N CYS A 56 13.65 25.41 -7.15
CA CYS A 56 13.72 24.11 -6.50
C CYS A 56 15.00 24.08 -5.65
N PHE A 57 14.86 24.42 -4.37
CA PHE A 57 15.96 24.45 -3.41
C PHE A 57 16.15 23.04 -2.85
N ILE A 58 16.88 22.20 -3.59
CA ILE A 58 17.42 20.94 -3.06
C ILE A 58 18.44 21.33 -1.99
N LEU A 59 18.05 21.25 -0.72
CA LEU A 59 18.94 21.46 0.43
C LEU A 59 19.86 20.24 0.61
N THR A 60 20.87 20.10 -0.26
CA THR A 60 22.11 19.43 0.16
C THR A 60 22.87 20.41 1.05
N GLN A 61 22.53 20.42 2.34
CA GLN A 61 23.22 21.24 3.32
C GLN A 61 24.59 20.58 3.62
N GLU A 62 25.63 20.97 2.87
CA GLU A 62 27.00 20.67 3.26
C GLU A 62 27.27 21.28 4.64
N ARG A 63 27.52 20.43 5.66
CA ARG A 63 27.99 20.90 6.96
C ARG A 63 29.42 21.41 6.82
N LYS A 64 29.58 22.72 6.59
CA LYS A 64 30.87 23.40 6.83
C LYS A 64 31.27 23.26 8.31
N PRO A 65 32.53 22.93 8.63
CA PRO A 65 33.00 22.94 10.02
C PRO A 65 32.92 24.37 10.58
N MET A 66 32.18 24.56 11.67
CA MET A 66 32.03 25.87 12.30
C MET A 66 33.34 26.29 12.98
N SER A 67 34.09 27.22 12.39
CA SER A 67 35.14 27.96 13.11
C SER A 67 34.53 29.18 13.79
N TYR A 68 34.43 29.18 15.12
CA TYR A 68 33.90 30.32 15.86
C TYR A 68 34.96 31.42 16.03
N THR A 69 34.71 32.60 15.47
CA THR A 69 35.47 33.82 15.79
C THR A 69 35.02 34.40 17.13
N ARG A 70 35.91 35.10 17.86
CA ARG A 70 35.61 35.75 19.16
C ARG A 70 34.34 36.63 19.12
N ARG A 71 34.09 37.29 17.99
CA ARG A 71 32.87 38.09 17.74
C ARG A 71 31.62 37.22 17.58
N GLY A 72 31.75 36.03 16.98
CA GLY A 72 30.68 35.04 16.92
C GLY A 72 30.33 34.47 18.29
N PHE A 73 31.34 34.23 19.14
CA PHE A 73 31.14 33.81 20.52
C PHE A 73 30.38 34.86 21.36
N LEU A 74 30.78 36.13 21.30
CA LEU A 74 30.10 37.21 22.04
C LEU A 74 28.66 37.43 21.57
N LYS A 75 28.39 37.30 20.26
CA LYS A 75 27.02 37.34 19.72
C LYS A 75 26.18 36.16 20.22
N LEU A 76 26.73 34.94 20.21
CA LEU A 76 26.04 33.76 20.70
C LEU A 76 25.74 33.88 22.20
N ALA A 77 26.73 34.29 23.00
CA ALA A 77 26.56 34.49 24.45
C ALA A 77 25.50 35.55 24.76
N GLY A 78 25.50 36.69 24.03
CA GLY A 78 24.50 37.74 24.19
C GLY A 78 23.07 37.27 23.86
N VAL A 79 22.90 36.55 22.75
CA VAL A 79 21.60 35.96 22.37
C VAL A 79 21.14 34.91 23.38
N SER A 80 22.07 34.07 23.87
CA SER A 80 21.78 33.02 24.85
C SER A 80 21.27 33.61 26.17
N ALA A 81 21.94 34.65 26.68
CA ALA A 81 21.55 35.33 27.91
C ALA A 81 20.16 35.99 27.79
N LEU A 82 19.88 36.60 26.63
CA LEU A 82 18.58 37.21 26.34
C LEU A 82 17.46 36.18 26.22
N CYS A 83 17.69 35.04 25.55
CA CYS A 83 16.72 33.95 25.46
C CYS A 83 16.41 33.34 26.83
N LEU A 84 17.43 33.16 27.68
CA LEU A 84 17.25 32.67 29.06
C LEU A 84 16.47 33.67 29.91
N SER A 85 16.78 34.97 29.82
CA SER A 85 15.99 35.99 30.53
C SER A 85 14.53 36.03 30.06
N LEU A 86 14.28 35.91 28.75
CA LEU A 86 12.93 35.89 28.20
C LEU A 86 12.13 34.66 28.68
N SER A 87 12.77 33.50 28.82
CA SER A 87 12.11 32.31 29.37
C SER A 87 11.65 32.50 30.83
N GLN A 88 12.40 33.25 31.63
CA GLN A 88 12.06 33.58 33.02
C GLN A 88 10.93 34.62 33.12
N PHE A 89 10.77 35.48 32.11
CA PHE A 89 9.64 36.42 32.00
C PHE A 89 8.34 35.77 31.48
N GLY A 90 8.28 34.44 31.38
CA GLY A 90 7.07 33.71 31.01
C GLY A 90 6.80 33.66 29.50
N PHE A 91 7.76 34.02 28.65
CA PHE A 91 7.65 33.81 27.22
C PHE A 91 7.76 32.30 26.90
N ASN A 92 6.73 31.74 26.26
CA ASN A 92 6.66 30.32 25.93
C ASN A 92 7.63 29.97 24.79
N LEU A 93 8.78 29.38 25.14
CA LEU A 93 9.80 28.93 24.18
C LEU A 93 9.42 27.63 23.44
N GLY A 94 8.29 27.00 23.77
CA GLY A 94 7.84 25.76 23.13
C GLY A 94 7.60 25.92 21.63
N GLU A 95 7.11 27.08 21.19
CA GLU A 95 6.88 27.35 19.76
C GLU A 95 8.19 27.49 18.98
N ALA A 96 9.19 28.16 19.55
CA ALA A 96 10.52 28.30 18.96
C ALA A 96 11.26 26.95 18.90
N GLN A 97 11.10 26.11 19.92
CA GLN A 97 11.64 24.76 19.94
C GLN A 97 10.94 23.82 18.95
N ALA A 98 9.61 23.96 18.77
CA ALA A 98 8.86 23.19 17.78
C ALA A 98 9.25 23.57 16.34
N TYR A 99 9.47 24.87 16.07
CA TYR A 99 9.99 25.35 14.78
C TYR A 99 11.42 24.86 14.51
N ALA A 100 12.26 24.76 15.55
CA ALA A 100 13.62 24.23 15.46
C ALA A 100 13.69 22.70 15.42
N GLY A 101 12.56 22.00 15.60
CA GLY A 101 12.49 20.54 15.56
C GLY A 101 12.63 19.98 14.15
N SER A 102 13.23 18.80 14.04
CA SER A 102 13.20 18.00 12.81
C SER A 102 11.77 17.61 12.44
N LEU A 103 11.42 17.67 11.16
CA LEU A 103 10.11 17.23 10.69
C LEU A 103 9.94 15.72 10.90
N LYS A 104 8.73 15.28 11.26
CA LYS A 104 8.41 13.85 11.41
C LYS A 104 8.78 13.02 10.17
N ILE A 105 8.68 13.63 8.99
CA ILE A 105 8.93 13.02 7.67
C ILE A 105 10.40 13.12 7.22
N GLU A 106 11.30 13.74 8.00
CA GLU A 106 12.70 13.95 7.59
C GLU A 106 13.42 12.62 7.32
N GLY A 107 14.00 12.46 6.12
CA GLY A 107 14.64 11.20 5.71
C GLY A 107 13.68 10.02 5.46
N ALA A 108 12.36 10.27 5.37
CA ALA A 108 11.42 9.27 4.87
C ALA A 108 11.35 9.29 3.34
N LYS A 109 11.14 8.12 2.73
CA LYS A 109 10.85 7.98 1.30
C LYS A 109 9.37 8.26 1.05
N GLU A 110 9.10 9.14 0.10
CA GLU A 110 7.75 9.39 -0.40
C GLU A 110 7.33 8.30 -1.40
N VAL A 111 6.13 7.76 -1.19
CA VAL A 111 5.50 6.78 -2.08
C VAL A 111 4.08 7.24 -2.33
N ILE A 112 3.77 7.46 -3.60
CA ILE A 112 2.43 7.86 -4.03
C ILE A 112 1.54 6.62 -4.08
N THR A 113 0.35 6.73 -3.50
CA THR A 113 -0.68 5.68 -3.47
C THR A 113 -2.08 6.27 -3.62
N ILE A 114 -3.09 5.41 -3.75
CA ILE A 114 -4.50 5.80 -3.90
C ILE A 114 -5.28 5.40 -2.66
N CYS A 115 -6.19 6.28 -2.25
CA CYS A 115 -7.12 6.07 -1.15
C CYS A 115 -8.03 4.84 -1.42
N PRO A 116 -8.08 3.81 -0.55
CA PRO A 116 -8.78 2.54 -0.81
C PRO A 116 -10.27 2.55 -0.43
N PHE A 117 -10.85 3.70 -0.13
CA PHE A 117 -12.20 3.78 0.44
C PHE A 117 -13.31 3.90 -0.60
N CYS A 118 -13.48 5.09 -1.19
CA CYS A 118 -14.54 5.36 -2.17
C CYS A 118 -13.96 5.59 -3.56
N ALA A 119 -14.83 5.57 -4.57
CA ALA A 119 -14.47 5.72 -5.99
C ALA A 119 -13.98 7.12 -6.40
N VAL A 120 -13.83 8.07 -5.47
CA VAL A 120 -13.18 9.36 -5.74
C VAL A 120 -11.69 9.17 -6.02
N CYS A 121 -11.08 8.13 -5.46
CA CYS A 121 -9.69 7.76 -5.71
C CYS A 121 -8.69 8.90 -5.45
N CYS A 122 -8.83 9.59 -4.31
CA CYS A 122 -7.87 10.62 -3.88
C CYS A 122 -6.44 10.06 -3.83
N GLN A 123 -5.47 10.83 -4.31
CA GLN A 123 -4.06 10.48 -4.25
C GLN A 123 -3.48 10.87 -2.89
N VAL A 124 -2.67 9.97 -2.34
CA VAL A 124 -2.09 10.06 -0.99
C VAL A 124 -0.59 9.85 -1.10
N ILE A 125 0.18 10.71 -0.43
CA ILE A 125 1.61 10.56 -0.23
C ILE A 125 1.82 9.77 1.06
N ALA A 126 2.44 8.60 0.95
CA ALA A 126 2.85 7.76 2.05
C ALA A 126 4.34 7.94 2.33
N TYR A 127 4.68 8.37 3.54
CA TYR A 127 6.06 8.53 3.99
C TYR A 127 6.54 7.25 4.67
N VAL A 128 7.57 6.61 4.11
CA VAL A 128 8.10 5.32 4.57
C VAL A 128 9.56 5.47 5.02
N ARG A 129 9.86 5.03 6.24
CA ARG A 129 11.23 4.98 6.79
C ARG A 129 11.51 3.60 7.34
N ASP A 130 12.66 3.01 7.02
CA ASP A 130 13.06 1.67 7.48
C ASP A 130 11.99 0.58 7.23
N GLY A 131 11.30 0.67 6.09
CA GLY A 131 10.22 -0.24 5.70
C GLY A 131 8.92 -0.07 6.49
N LYS A 132 8.81 0.94 7.35
CA LYS A 132 7.60 1.26 8.14
C LYS A 132 6.96 2.54 7.65
N LEU A 133 5.63 2.54 7.60
CA LEU A 133 4.84 3.74 7.33
C LEU A 133 4.97 4.71 8.53
N VAL A 134 5.33 5.96 8.26
CA VAL A 134 5.54 7.02 9.26
C VAL A 134 4.37 7.99 9.28
N SER A 135 3.90 8.40 8.11
CA SER A 135 2.80 9.35 7.94
C SER A 135 2.13 9.17 6.59
N THR A 136 0.91 9.68 6.45
CA THR A 136 0.17 9.75 5.19
C THR A 136 -0.51 11.10 5.08
N GLU A 137 -0.48 11.72 3.91
CA GLU A 137 -1.19 12.97 3.62
C GLU A 137 -1.67 13.02 2.17
N GLY A 138 -2.50 13.99 1.82
CA GLY A 138 -3.01 14.13 0.45
C GLY A 138 -1.94 14.67 -0.49
N ASP A 139 -1.95 14.22 -1.74
CA ASP A 139 -1.06 14.73 -2.77
C ASP A 139 -1.55 16.10 -3.29
N PRO A 140 -0.79 17.20 -3.09
CA PRO A 140 -1.18 18.53 -3.55
C PRO A 140 -1.17 18.66 -5.08
N ASP A 141 -0.41 17.82 -5.79
CA ASP A 141 -0.27 17.90 -7.25
C ASP A 141 -1.38 17.12 -7.99
N PHE A 142 -2.20 16.34 -7.27
CA PHE A 142 -3.26 15.55 -7.88
C PHE A 142 -4.51 16.39 -8.16
N PRO A 143 -4.99 16.46 -9.40
CA PRO A 143 -6.07 17.39 -9.79
C PRO A 143 -7.44 17.09 -9.16
N VAL A 144 -7.66 15.89 -8.62
CA VAL A 144 -8.96 15.53 -8.03
C VAL A 144 -9.08 16.01 -6.59
N ASN A 145 -7.99 15.94 -5.82
CA ASN A 145 -8.05 16.27 -4.40
C ASN A 145 -7.15 17.43 -3.98
N GLU A 146 -6.14 17.81 -4.75
CA GLU A 146 -5.29 18.99 -4.50
C GLU A 146 -4.79 19.04 -3.03
N GLY A 147 -4.42 17.87 -2.48
CA GLY A 147 -3.95 17.71 -1.10
C GLY A 147 -5.05 17.48 -0.06
N ALA A 148 -6.33 17.68 -0.41
CA ALA A 148 -7.45 17.46 0.50
C ALA A 148 -7.72 15.97 0.75
N LEU A 149 -8.06 15.62 1.98
CA LEU A 149 -8.55 14.29 2.36
C LEU A 149 -9.73 14.41 3.31
N CYS A 150 -10.78 13.62 3.08
CA CYS A 150 -11.86 13.49 4.06
C CYS A 150 -11.39 12.71 5.30
N ALA A 151 -12.20 12.68 6.36
CA ALA A 151 -11.87 11.98 7.61
C ALA A 151 -11.43 10.51 7.40
N LYS A 152 -12.02 9.82 6.42
CA LYS A 152 -11.62 8.44 6.08
C LYS A 152 -10.20 8.40 5.50
N GLY A 153 -9.92 9.24 4.51
CA GLY A 153 -8.60 9.31 3.86
C GLY A 153 -7.51 9.77 4.81
N ALA A 154 -7.80 10.77 5.66
CA ALA A 154 -6.86 11.26 6.67
C ALA A 154 -6.54 10.19 7.74
N ALA A 155 -7.45 9.24 7.98
CA ALA A 155 -7.26 8.13 8.92
C ALA A 155 -6.53 6.91 8.33
N LEU A 156 -5.97 7.01 7.12
CA LEU A 156 -5.31 5.87 6.44
C LEU A 156 -4.13 5.31 7.26
N PHE A 157 -3.34 6.19 7.89
CA PHE A 157 -2.26 5.79 8.79
C PHE A 157 -2.77 4.88 9.91
N SER A 158 -3.84 5.30 10.60
CA SER A 158 -4.44 4.56 11.72
C SER A 158 -5.02 3.21 11.28
N MET A 159 -5.52 3.10 10.05
CA MET A 159 -5.98 1.83 9.49
C MET A 159 -4.80 0.85 9.30
N TYR A 160 -3.67 1.33 8.79
CA TYR A 160 -2.49 0.48 8.56
C TYR A 160 -1.84 0.02 9.86
N THR A 161 -1.72 0.91 10.86
CA THR A 161 -1.09 0.64 12.15
C THR A 161 -2.04 0.02 13.18
N ASN A 162 -3.26 -0.37 12.77
CA ASN A 162 -4.27 -0.90 13.68
C ASN A 162 -3.82 -2.24 14.31
N PRO A 163 -3.85 -2.39 15.65
CA PRO A 163 -3.50 -3.65 16.32
C PRO A 163 -4.42 -4.83 15.96
N HIS A 164 -5.64 -4.56 15.48
CA HIS A 164 -6.60 -5.59 15.05
C HIS A 164 -6.32 -6.14 13.64
N ARG A 165 -5.26 -5.67 12.96
CA ARG A 165 -4.89 -6.17 11.64
C ARG A 165 -4.50 -7.65 11.71
N LEU A 166 -5.12 -8.46 10.85
CA LEU A 166 -4.75 -9.86 10.67
C LEU A 166 -3.36 -9.95 10.03
N THR A 167 -2.42 -10.56 10.73
CA THR A 167 -1.03 -10.74 10.28
C THR A 167 -0.67 -12.19 10.00
N LYS A 168 -1.48 -13.14 10.49
CA LYS A 168 -1.27 -14.57 10.38
C LYS A 168 -2.55 -15.31 9.98
N PRO A 169 -2.44 -16.46 9.31
CA PRO A 169 -3.60 -17.30 9.03
C PRO A 169 -4.20 -17.89 10.31
N LEU A 170 -5.52 -17.80 10.42
CA LEU A 170 -6.29 -18.34 11.55
C LEU A 170 -7.26 -19.41 11.05
N TYR A 171 -7.20 -20.59 11.67
CA TYR A 171 -8.08 -21.73 11.39
C TYR A 171 -9.05 -21.94 12.55
N ARG A 172 -10.32 -22.22 12.22
CA ARG A 172 -11.33 -22.64 13.19
C ARG A 172 -11.85 -24.00 12.78
N ALA A 173 -11.67 -24.98 13.66
CA ALA A 173 -12.17 -26.33 13.43
C ALA A 173 -13.71 -26.38 13.50
N PRO A 174 -14.36 -27.33 12.81
CA PRO A 174 -15.79 -27.59 13.00
C PRO A 174 -16.10 -27.80 14.48
N TYR A 175 -17.18 -27.18 14.96
CA TYR A 175 -17.63 -27.22 16.35
C TYR A 175 -16.67 -26.59 17.39
N SER A 176 -15.57 -25.95 16.96
CA SER A 176 -14.69 -25.19 17.87
C SER A 176 -15.20 -23.77 18.09
N GLU A 177 -14.95 -23.21 19.26
CA GLU A 177 -15.15 -21.79 19.58
C GLU A 177 -13.86 -20.95 19.46
N LYS A 178 -12.71 -21.61 19.28
CA LYS A 178 -11.39 -20.96 19.31
C LYS A 178 -10.75 -20.95 17.92
N TRP A 179 -10.01 -19.87 17.65
CA TRP A 179 -9.13 -19.73 16.49
C TRP A 179 -7.73 -20.25 16.83
N GLU A 180 -7.14 -20.97 15.88
CA GLU A 180 -5.76 -21.48 15.96
C GLU A 180 -4.92 -20.86 14.85
N GLU A 181 -3.74 -20.35 15.19
CA GLU A 181 -2.76 -19.94 14.19
C GLU A 181 -2.22 -21.15 13.43
N LYS A 182 -2.13 -21.04 12.10
CA LYS A 182 -1.55 -22.09 11.23
C LYS A 182 -0.59 -21.48 10.21
N ASP A 183 0.32 -22.32 9.72
CA ASP A 183 1.22 -21.95 8.63
C ASP A 183 0.49 -21.81 7.28
N TRP A 184 0.99 -20.94 6.41
CA TRP A 184 0.44 -20.70 5.08
C TRP A 184 0.43 -21.96 4.20
N GLY A 185 1.46 -22.80 4.25
CA GLY A 185 1.52 -24.04 3.49
C GLY A 185 0.42 -25.02 3.92
N TRP A 186 0.23 -25.18 5.23
CA TRP A 186 -0.86 -26.00 5.77
C TRP A 186 -2.24 -25.46 5.34
N MET A 187 -2.43 -24.14 5.41
CA MET A 187 -3.70 -23.50 5.07
C MET A 187 -4.05 -23.67 3.59
N LEU A 188 -3.11 -23.37 2.70
CA LEU A 188 -3.32 -23.48 1.26
C LEU A 188 -3.58 -24.92 0.85
N GLU A 189 -2.85 -25.89 1.41
CA GLU A 189 -3.07 -27.31 1.15
C GLU A 189 -4.48 -27.75 1.58
N LYS A 190 -4.93 -27.36 2.77
CA LYS A 190 -6.27 -27.70 3.27
C LYS A 190 -7.37 -27.06 2.44
N ILE A 191 -7.21 -25.79 2.04
CA ILE A 191 -8.18 -25.10 1.17
C ILE A 191 -8.23 -25.77 -0.21
N ALA A 192 -7.06 -25.99 -0.84
CA ALA A 192 -6.97 -26.63 -2.14
C ALA A 192 -7.61 -28.03 -2.13
N ARG A 193 -7.41 -28.80 -1.05
CA ARG A 193 -8.04 -30.12 -0.91
C ARG A 193 -9.55 -30.04 -0.83
N ARG A 194 -10.09 -29.15 0.01
CA ARG A 194 -11.53 -28.94 0.11
C ARG A 194 -12.15 -28.49 -1.21
N VAL A 195 -11.49 -27.56 -1.92
CA VAL A 195 -11.96 -27.08 -3.23
C VAL A 195 -11.95 -28.22 -4.25
N LYS A 196 -10.87 -29.01 -4.31
CA LYS A 196 -10.76 -30.14 -5.24
C LYS A 196 -11.80 -31.21 -4.95
N ASP A 197 -11.93 -31.63 -3.70
CA ASP A 197 -12.87 -32.70 -3.31
C ASP A 197 -14.32 -32.29 -3.60
N THR A 198 -14.69 -31.04 -3.33
CA THR A 198 -16.02 -30.50 -3.68
C THR A 198 -16.21 -30.43 -5.20
N ARG A 199 -15.21 -29.94 -5.93
CA ARG A 199 -15.29 -29.83 -7.39
C ARG A 199 -15.45 -31.20 -8.04
N ASP A 200 -14.63 -32.18 -7.68
CA ASP A 200 -14.66 -33.51 -8.29
C ASP A 200 -15.99 -34.23 -7.99
N LYS A 201 -16.60 -33.94 -6.84
CA LYS A 201 -17.90 -34.50 -6.45
C LYS A 201 -19.08 -33.87 -7.20
N ASP A 202 -19.09 -32.55 -7.34
CA ASP A 202 -20.30 -31.80 -7.73
C ASP A 202 -20.20 -31.13 -9.13
N LEU A 203 -19.11 -31.34 -9.88
CA LEU A 203 -18.95 -30.75 -11.22
C LEU A 203 -19.98 -31.31 -12.22
N ILE A 204 -20.74 -30.41 -12.83
CA ILE A 204 -21.73 -30.74 -13.85
C ILE A 204 -21.09 -30.54 -15.22
N LEU A 205 -20.82 -31.65 -15.92
CA LEU A 205 -20.26 -31.60 -17.28
C LEU A 205 -21.34 -31.30 -18.34
N LYS A 206 -22.51 -31.92 -18.20
CA LYS A 206 -23.64 -31.74 -19.12
C LYS A 206 -24.92 -31.38 -18.37
N ASN A 207 -25.75 -30.54 -18.97
CA ASN A 207 -27.07 -30.21 -18.44
C ASN A 207 -28.12 -31.29 -18.78
N SER A 208 -29.35 -31.13 -18.28
CA SER A 208 -30.48 -32.04 -18.55
C SER A 208 -30.86 -32.16 -20.03
N LYS A 209 -30.44 -31.21 -20.86
CA LYS A 209 -30.63 -31.21 -22.33
C LYS A 209 -29.44 -31.83 -23.08
N GLY A 210 -28.45 -32.40 -22.38
CA GLY A 210 -27.27 -33.02 -22.96
C GLY A 210 -26.20 -32.05 -23.47
N GLN A 211 -26.35 -30.75 -23.24
CA GLN A 211 -25.39 -29.73 -23.66
C GLN A 211 -24.23 -29.64 -22.66
N THR A 212 -23.01 -29.47 -23.16
CA THR A 212 -21.82 -29.27 -22.31
C THR A 212 -21.89 -27.92 -21.61
N VAL A 213 -21.78 -27.92 -20.28
CA VAL A 213 -21.83 -26.71 -19.44
C VAL A 213 -20.60 -26.53 -18.56
N ASN A 214 -19.90 -27.60 -18.18
CA ASN A 214 -18.69 -27.57 -17.36
C ASN A 214 -18.75 -26.58 -16.18
N ARG A 215 -19.81 -26.68 -15.37
CA ARG A 215 -20.08 -25.73 -14.29
C ARG A 215 -20.15 -26.39 -12.92
N LEU A 216 -19.81 -25.61 -11.91
CA LEU A 216 -19.82 -25.95 -10.51
C LEU A 216 -20.76 -24.98 -9.77
N GLU A 217 -21.81 -25.53 -9.17
CA GLU A 217 -22.86 -24.77 -8.49
C GLU A 217 -22.74 -24.84 -6.95
N SER A 218 -21.95 -25.77 -6.41
CA SER A 218 -21.81 -25.99 -4.95
C SER A 218 -20.80 -25.07 -4.27
N ILE A 219 -20.03 -24.29 -5.04
CA ILE A 219 -19.11 -23.26 -4.53
C ILE A 219 -19.65 -21.89 -4.91
N PHE A 220 -19.69 -20.97 -3.95
CA PHE A 220 -20.03 -19.57 -4.15
C PHE A 220 -18.83 -18.70 -3.77
N MET A 221 -18.48 -17.74 -4.63
CA MET A 221 -17.49 -16.71 -4.30
C MET A 221 -18.15 -15.35 -4.14
N MET A 222 -17.98 -14.76 -2.96
CA MET A 222 -18.23 -13.35 -2.74
C MET A 222 -16.91 -12.61 -2.98
N GLY A 223 -16.85 -11.86 -4.08
CA GLY A 223 -15.71 -11.05 -4.45
C GLY A 223 -15.57 -9.80 -3.59
N THR A 224 -14.64 -8.94 -3.98
CA THR A 224 -14.50 -7.62 -3.39
C THR A 224 -14.22 -6.55 -4.44
N SER A 225 -14.83 -5.38 -4.29
CA SER A 225 -14.55 -4.16 -5.04
C SER A 225 -13.36 -3.38 -4.51
N HIS A 226 -12.70 -3.86 -3.44
CA HIS A 226 -11.56 -3.19 -2.81
C HIS A 226 -10.20 -3.74 -3.27
N ALA A 227 -10.17 -4.86 -3.97
CA ALA A 227 -8.94 -5.41 -4.52
C ALA A 227 -8.53 -4.67 -5.80
N SER A 228 -7.26 -4.78 -6.18
CA SER A 228 -6.77 -4.22 -7.44
C SER A 228 -7.43 -4.89 -8.66
N ASN A 229 -7.41 -4.21 -9.80
CA ASN A 229 -8.00 -4.75 -11.04
C ASN A 229 -7.30 -6.03 -11.48
N GLU A 230 -5.98 -6.11 -11.29
CA GLU A 230 -5.15 -7.26 -11.61
C GLU A 230 -5.52 -8.46 -10.73
N GLU A 231 -5.71 -8.24 -9.42
CA GLU A 231 -6.18 -9.28 -8.50
C GLU A 231 -7.59 -9.74 -8.84
N CYS A 232 -8.51 -8.81 -9.12
CA CYS A 232 -9.87 -9.13 -9.54
C CYS A 232 -9.89 -9.96 -10.84
N ALA A 233 -9.03 -9.64 -11.81
CA ALA A 233 -8.90 -10.40 -13.05
C ALA A 233 -8.40 -11.83 -12.78
N VAL A 234 -7.35 -11.99 -11.98
CA VAL A 234 -6.79 -13.30 -11.60
C VAL A 234 -7.84 -14.14 -10.85
N ILE A 235 -8.54 -13.54 -9.89
CA ILE A 235 -9.60 -14.20 -9.12
C ILE A 235 -10.74 -14.65 -10.04
N HIS A 236 -11.18 -13.79 -10.96
CA HIS A 236 -12.24 -14.12 -11.91
C HIS A 236 -11.84 -15.29 -12.81
N GLN A 237 -10.64 -15.23 -13.39
CA GLN A 237 -10.10 -16.30 -14.24
C GLN A 237 -9.96 -17.61 -13.46
N ALA A 238 -9.45 -17.56 -12.23
CA ALA A 238 -9.29 -18.75 -11.39
C ALA A 238 -10.64 -19.42 -11.08
N MET A 239 -11.66 -18.65 -10.67
CA MET A 239 -12.96 -19.22 -10.36
C MET A 239 -13.69 -19.76 -11.60
N ARG A 240 -13.63 -19.04 -12.72
CA ARG A 240 -14.16 -19.53 -14.00
C ARG A 240 -13.43 -20.78 -14.47
N GLY A 241 -12.11 -20.84 -14.29
CA GLY A 241 -11.29 -22.02 -14.60
C GLY A 241 -11.67 -23.24 -13.76
N LEU A 242 -12.11 -23.02 -12.51
CA LEU A 242 -12.65 -24.08 -11.66
C LEU A 242 -14.07 -24.51 -12.07
N GLY A 243 -14.74 -23.75 -12.94
CA GLY A 243 -16.13 -23.96 -13.37
C GLY A 243 -17.16 -23.25 -12.49
N VAL A 244 -16.74 -22.44 -11.51
CA VAL A 244 -17.66 -21.75 -10.60
C VAL A 244 -18.51 -20.74 -11.38
N VAL A 245 -19.82 -20.83 -11.23
CA VAL A 245 -20.78 -19.90 -11.85
C VAL A 245 -21.39 -18.92 -10.86
N GLN A 246 -21.47 -19.32 -9.59
CA GLN A 246 -22.06 -18.51 -8.52
C GLN A 246 -20.99 -17.54 -7.98
N MET A 247 -20.93 -16.34 -8.55
CA MET A 247 -20.01 -15.29 -8.12
C MET A 247 -20.74 -13.95 -8.09
N ASP A 248 -20.63 -13.24 -6.98
CA ASP A 248 -21.16 -11.89 -6.83
C ASP A 248 -20.18 -11.03 -6.03
N HIS A 249 -20.38 -9.71 -6.04
CA HIS A 249 -19.60 -8.74 -5.27
C HIS A 249 -20.49 -7.51 -4.97
N GLN A 250 -19.91 -6.47 -4.38
CA GLN A 250 -20.60 -5.27 -3.93
C GLN A 250 -21.47 -4.60 -5.00
N ALA A 251 -21.13 -4.65 -6.30
CA ALA A 251 -21.94 -4.01 -7.34
C ALA A 251 -23.29 -4.70 -7.60
N ARG A 252 -23.58 -5.85 -6.96
CA ARG A 252 -24.90 -6.47 -6.98
C ARG A 252 -25.93 -5.69 -6.16
N VAL A 253 -25.47 -5.02 -5.09
CA VAL A 253 -26.30 -4.31 -4.10
C VAL A 253 -26.55 -2.87 -4.53
#